data_AF-D3V7H4-F1
#
_entry.id   AF-D3V7H4-F1
#
_cell.length_a   1.000
_cell.length_b   1.000
_cell.length_c   1.000
_cell.angle_alpha   90.00
_cell.angle_beta   90.00
_cell.angle_gamma   90.00
#
_symmetry.space_group_name_H-M   'P 1'
#
loop_
_entity.id
_entity.type
_entity.pdbx_description
1 polymer ?
#
loop_
_entity_poly.entity_id
_entity_poly.type
_entity_poly.pdbx_seq_one_letter_code
_entity_poly.pdbx_strand_id
1 'polypeptide(L)'
;MKKLLELRQQKADLTHQMRSLLTKAEDEKRSLNADEAKQFDELRNQSDALNAEIARYEALSDEERSQASKPQPTNKNLSNDELRHYVLTGETRSLSTGVPSEGGYTVIPELNKQIMQQLTDESVMRRICSVKTTRSNEYKQLVSVGGAAVAHGEEGKARGETGTPKMEEVSIKLFPIYAYPKTTQEIIDFSDVDILGWLTSEIADTFVDTEETDLLSGDGSKKAKGFLSYPRDTQADKIRAFGTLQKLETTALSADSLIDLKFLLKNKYRKNSVWVMNSSTAAQVQKLKNGNGDYIWRERWSCIK
;
A
#
# COMPACT_ATOMS: atom_id res chain seq x y z
N MET A 1 22.57 -22.96 -18.24
CA MET A 1 22.38 -22.26 -16.95
C MET A 1 22.48 -23.16 -15.70
N LYS A 2 21.87 -24.36 -15.65
CA LYS A 2 22.02 -25.29 -14.50
C LYS A 2 23.49 -25.58 -14.13
N LYS A 3 24.32 -25.85 -15.13
CA LYS A 3 25.77 -26.09 -14.96
C LYS A 3 26.53 -24.88 -14.39
N LEU A 4 26.11 -23.64 -14.70
CA LEU A 4 26.75 -22.43 -14.17
C LEU A 4 26.43 -22.22 -12.68
N LEU A 5 25.21 -22.56 -12.27
CA LEU A 5 24.81 -22.54 -10.86
C LEU A 5 25.56 -23.60 -10.04
N GLU A 6 25.67 -24.82 -10.58
CA GLU A 6 26.46 -25.91 -9.97
C GLU A 6 27.94 -25.51 -9.78
N LEU A 7 28.56 -24.90 -10.80
CA LEU A 7 29.95 -24.41 -10.72
C LEU A 7 30.12 -23.30 -9.67
N ARG A 8 29.14 -22.39 -9.54
CA ARG A 8 29.15 -21.34 -8.51
C ARG A 8 29.01 -21.90 -7.10
N GLN A 9 28.18 -22.94 -6.93
CA GLN A 9 28.01 -23.64 -5.65
C GLN A 9 29.29 -24.37 -5.24
N GLN A 10 29.91 -25.11 -6.17
CA GLN A 10 31.19 -25.78 -5.92
C GLN A 10 32.31 -24.81 -5.53
N LYS A 11 32.37 -23.63 -6.17
CA LYS A 11 33.30 -22.56 -5.78
C LYS A 11 33.01 -22.06 -4.36
N ALA A 12 31.74 -21.84 -4.00
CA ALA A 12 31.38 -21.39 -2.67
C ALA A 12 31.83 -22.39 -1.58
N ASP A 13 31.65 -23.69 -1.83
CA ASP A 13 32.10 -24.76 -0.94
C ASP A 13 33.62 -24.76 -0.76
N LEU A 14 34.40 -24.62 -1.84
CA LEU A 14 35.86 -24.52 -1.76
C LEU A 14 36.32 -23.27 -0.99
N THR A 15 35.66 -22.13 -1.19
CA THR A 15 35.99 -20.91 -0.43
C THR A 15 35.66 -21.05 1.06
N HIS A 16 34.63 -21.81 1.40
CA HIS A 16 34.31 -22.13 2.79
C HIS A 16 35.36 -23.06 3.41
N GLN A 17 35.85 -24.06 2.66
CA GLN A 17 36.93 -24.93 3.11
C GLN A 17 38.24 -24.17 3.34
N MET A 18 38.63 -23.29 2.41
CA MET A 18 39.82 -22.42 2.57
C MET A 18 39.71 -21.50 3.80
N ARG A 19 38.52 -20.91 4.04
CA ARG A 19 38.26 -20.12 5.26
C ARG A 19 38.39 -20.96 6.52
N SER A 20 37.85 -22.18 6.51
CA SER A 20 37.91 -23.06 7.68
C SER A 20 39.33 -23.47 8.07
N LEU A 21 40.25 -23.58 7.10
CA LEU A 21 41.66 -23.85 7.36
C LEU A 21 42.35 -22.64 7.99
N LEU A 22 42.05 -21.42 7.52
CA LEU A 22 42.57 -20.19 8.09
C LEU A 22 42.03 -19.93 9.50
N THR A 23 40.74 -20.13 9.74
CA THR A 23 40.14 -19.94 11.08
C THR A 23 40.72 -20.93 12.10
N LYS A 24 40.97 -22.19 11.70
CA LYS A 24 41.64 -23.18 12.57
C LYS A 24 43.06 -22.76 12.94
N ALA A 25 43.82 -22.23 11.98
CA ALA A 25 45.17 -21.72 12.25
C ALA A 25 45.14 -20.49 13.17
N GLU A 26 44.17 -19.59 12.98
CA GLU A 26 43.95 -18.42 13.85
C GLU A 26 43.56 -18.81 15.28
N ASP A 27 42.64 -19.77 15.44
CA ASP A 27 42.22 -20.29 16.76
C ASP A 27 43.39 -20.92 17.53
N GLU A 28 44.30 -21.60 16.81
CA GLU A 28 45.51 -22.21 17.36
C GLU A 28 46.69 -21.21 17.49
N LYS A 29 46.47 -19.91 17.17
CA LYS A 29 47.46 -18.82 17.23
C LYS A 29 48.78 -19.15 16.51
N ARG A 30 48.73 -19.91 15.43
CA ARG A 30 49.89 -20.33 14.64
C ARG A 30 49.66 -20.04 13.16
N SER A 31 50.73 -19.96 12.38
CA SER A 31 50.61 -19.99 10.93
C SER A 31 50.19 -21.39 10.45
N LEU A 32 49.67 -21.47 9.22
CA LEU A 32 49.41 -22.74 8.54
C LEU A 32 50.67 -23.62 8.59
N ASN A 33 50.50 -24.89 8.95
CA ASN A 33 51.59 -25.86 8.88
C ASN A 33 51.87 -26.25 7.42
N ALA A 34 53.00 -26.90 7.12
CA ALA A 34 53.41 -27.23 5.76
C ALA A 34 52.37 -28.05 4.98
N ASP A 35 51.61 -28.93 5.65
CA ASP A 35 50.56 -29.73 5.02
C ASP A 35 49.25 -28.94 4.81
N GLU A 36 48.89 -28.05 5.73
CA GLU A 36 47.73 -27.17 5.59
C GLU A 36 47.95 -26.08 4.53
N ALA A 37 49.19 -25.57 4.42
CA ALA A 37 49.58 -24.65 3.37
C ALA A 37 49.45 -25.30 1.98
N LYS A 38 49.91 -26.56 1.83
CA LYS A 38 49.72 -27.33 0.60
C LYS A 38 48.23 -27.55 0.28
N GLN A 39 47.41 -27.90 1.27
CA GLN A 39 45.97 -28.05 1.08
C GLN A 39 45.30 -26.74 0.67
N PHE A 40 45.71 -25.62 1.27
CA PHE A 40 45.21 -24.30 0.90
C PHE A 40 45.57 -23.93 -0.54
N ASP A 41 46.82 -24.16 -0.94
CA ASP A 41 47.28 -23.90 -2.30
C ASP A 41 46.56 -24.79 -3.33
N GLU A 42 46.28 -26.05 -2.99
CA GLU A 42 45.51 -26.96 -3.85
C GLU A 42 44.04 -26.51 -4.02
N LEU A 43 43.38 -26.15 -2.91
CA LEU A 43 42.01 -25.60 -2.95
C LEU A 43 41.95 -24.28 -3.72
N ARG A 44 42.99 -23.45 -3.61
CA ARG A 44 43.11 -22.21 -4.38
C ARG A 44 43.23 -22.48 -5.87
N ASN A 45 44.08 -23.43 -6.28
CA ASN A 45 44.22 -23.84 -7.67
C ASN A 45 42.89 -24.37 -8.25
N GLN A 46 42.13 -25.14 -7.47
CA GLN A 46 40.80 -25.62 -7.87
C GLN A 46 39.79 -24.48 -8.00
N SER A 47 39.80 -23.51 -7.07
CA SER A 47 38.97 -22.30 -7.15
C SER A 47 39.30 -21.45 -8.39
N ASP A 48 40.59 -21.30 -8.73
CA ASP A 48 41.02 -20.54 -9.90
C ASP A 48 40.65 -21.24 -11.21
N ALA A 49 40.71 -22.58 -11.26
CA ALA A 49 40.21 -23.36 -12.40
C ALA A 49 38.69 -23.19 -12.58
N LEU A 50 37.91 -23.25 -11.51
CA LEU A 50 36.46 -23.02 -11.55
C LEU A 50 36.12 -21.58 -11.97
N ASN A 51 36.89 -20.58 -11.53
CA ASN A 51 36.72 -19.19 -11.96
C ASN A 51 36.88 -19.05 -13.48
N ALA A 52 37.91 -19.68 -14.04
CA ALA A 52 38.14 -19.67 -15.48
C ALA A 52 37.02 -20.37 -16.25
N GLU A 53 36.44 -21.45 -15.70
CA GLU A 53 35.30 -22.14 -16.31
C GLU A 53 34.01 -21.30 -16.24
N ILE A 54 33.71 -20.69 -15.09
CA ILE A 54 32.55 -19.78 -14.92
C ILE A 54 32.62 -18.63 -15.93
N ALA A 55 33.77 -17.98 -16.08
CA ALA A 55 33.94 -16.88 -17.03
C ALA A 55 33.65 -17.28 -18.49
N ARG A 56 33.96 -18.53 -18.88
CA ARG A 56 33.65 -19.05 -20.22
C ARG A 56 32.15 -19.25 -20.42
N TYR A 57 31.46 -19.79 -19.42
CA TYR A 57 29.99 -19.95 -19.49
C TYR A 57 29.26 -18.60 -19.43
N GLU A 58 29.80 -17.62 -18.70
CA GLU A 58 29.26 -16.26 -18.67
C GLU A 58 29.39 -15.59 -20.05
N ALA A 59 30.57 -15.67 -20.69
CA ALA A 59 30.77 -15.14 -22.04
C ALA A 59 29.83 -15.78 -23.07
N LEU A 60 29.66 -17.11 -23.03
CA LEU A 60 28.70 -17.81 -23.89
C LEU A 60 27.26 -17.36 -23.63
N SER A 61 26.88 -17.16 -22.37
CA SER A 61 25.54 -16.69 -22.01
C SER A 61 25.27 -15.25 -22.48
N ASP A 62 26.30 -14.40 -22.48
CA ASP A 62 26.20 -13.02 -22.96
C ASP A 62 26.14 -12.95 -24.49
N GLU A 63 26.85 -13.84 -25.19
CA GLU A 63 26.71 -14.02 -26.64
C GLU A 63 25.30 -14.50 -27.02
N GLU A 64 24.75 -15.49 -26.31
CA GLU A 64 23.36 -15.94 -26.48
C GLU A 64 22.35 -14.80 -26.21
N ARG A 65 22.61 -13.95 -25.20
CA ARG A 65 21.80 -12.77 -24.87
C ARG A 65 21.83 -11.71 -25.99
N SER A 66 22.96 -11.55 -26.66
CA SER A 66 23.11 -10.58 -27.76
C SER A 66 22.36 -10.99 -29.03
N GLN A 67 22.23 -12.29 -29.30
CA GLN A 67 21.49 -12.82 -30.46
C GLN A 67 19.96 -12.75 -30.29
N ALA A 68 19.46 -12.75 -29.05
CA ALA A 68 18.04 -12.63 -28.73
C ALA A 68 17.46 -11.21 -28.95
N SER A 69 18.31 -10.20 -29.21
CA SER A 69 17.93 -8.78 -29.31
C SER A 69 17.63 -8.29 -30.75
N LYS A 70 16.98 -9.11 -31.59
CA LYS A 70 16.36 -8.60 -32.84
C LYS A 70 14.97 -8.04 -32.52
N PRO A 71 14.65 -6.79 -32.89
CA PRO A 71 13.37 -6.18 -32.55
C PRO A 71 12.26 -6.74 -33.45
N GLN A 72 11.24 -7.34 -32.86
CA GLN A 72 9.98 -7.70 -33.54
C GLN A 72 8.80 -7.06 -32.78
N PRO A 73 7.70 -6.65 -33.48
CA PRO A 73 6.88 -5.52 -33.09
C PRO A 73 5.82 -5.86 -32.05
N THR A 74 5.43 -4.81 -31.35
CA THR A 74 4.26 -4.62 -30.50
C THR A 74 3.08 -5.56 -30.81
N ASN A 75 2.85 -6.52 -29.92
CA ASN A 75 1.52 -7.07 -29.69
C ASN A 75 1.31 -7.41 -28.22
N LYS A 76 0.18 -6.93 -27.70
CA LYS A 76 -0.35 -7.15 -26.35
C LYS A 76 -0.48 -8.65 -26.08
N ASN A 77 0.20 -9.10 -25.02
CA ASN A 77 -0.07 -10.21 -24.10
C ASN A 77 1.29 -10.79 -23.70
N LEU A 78 1.76 -10.43 -22.49
CA LEU A 78 2.97 -11.01 -21.92
C LEU A 78 2.78 -12.52 -21.78
N SER A 79 3.65 -13.31 -22.42
CA SER A 79 3.55 -14.77 -22.40
C SER A 79 4.35 -15.36 -21.24
N ASN A 80 4.00 -16.57 -20.81
CA ASN A 80 4.69 -17.31 -19.74
C ASN A 80 6.20 -17.49 -19.99
N ASP A 81 6.69 -17.35 -21.23
CA ASP A 81 8.13 -17.43 -21.54
C ASP A 81 8.91 -16.18 -21.13
N GLU A 82 8.27 -15.00 -21.17
CA GLU A 82 8.91 -13.74 -20.73
C GLU A 82 9.01 -13.69 -19.19
N LEU A 83 8.04 -14.26 -18.48
CA LEU A 83 8.08 -14.45 -17.03
C LEU A 83 9.09 -15.53 -16.61
N ARG A 84 9.25 -16.61 -17.40
CA ARG A 84 10.28 -17.62 -17.18
C ARG A 84 11.69 -17.05 -17.34
N HIS A 85 11.91 -16.16 -18.30
CA HIS A 85 13.23 -15.53 -18.49
C HIS A 85 13.63 -14.65 -17.28
N TYR A 86 12.66 -13.96 -16.66
CA TYR A 86 12.87 -13.15 -15.46
C TYR A 86 13.21 -14.01 -14.22
N VAL A 87 12.66 -15.23 -14.13
CA VAL A 87 12.89 -16.17 -13.01
C VAL A 87 14.17 -17.00 -13.20
N LEU A 88 14.54 -17.36 -14.44
CA LEU A 88 15.67 -18.25 -14.71
C LEU A 88 17.05 -17.56 -14.60
N THR A 89 17.09 -16.23 -14.62
CA THR A 89 18.34 -15.43 -14.72
C THR A 89 18.94 -15.00 -13.39
N GLY A 90 18.21 -15.15 -12.27
CA GLY A 90 18.78 -15.06 -10.93
C GLY A 90 19.60 -13.80 -10.65
N GLU A 91 19.00 -12.61 -10.78
CA GLU A 91 19.58 -11.39 -10.19
C GLU A 91 19.25 -11.33 -8.70
N THR A 92 19.98 -12.08 -7.88
CA THR A 92 20.04 -11.83 -6.44
C THR A 92 21.15 -10.82 -6.16
N ARG A 93 20.80 -9.54 -6.01
CA ARG A 93 21.69 -8.57 -5.37
C ARG A 93 21.74 -8.86 -3.87
N SER A 94 22.96 -9.07 -3.38
CA SER A 94 23.32 -9.33 -1.99
C SER A 94 22.97 -8.13 -1.09
N LEU A 95 22.02 -8.29 -0.16
CA LEU A 95 21.65 -7.25 0.81
C LEU A 95 22.55 -7.27 2.05
N SER A 96 23.33 -6.21 2.25
CA SER A 96 23.97 -5.84 3.52
C SER A 96 23.73 -4.35 3.80
N THR A 97 23.22 -4.05 5.00
CA THR A 97 22.62 -2.76 5.39
C THR A 97 23.63 -1.63 5.70
N GLY A 98 24.84 -1.67 5.13
CA GLY A 98 25.94 -0.77 5.50
C GLY A 98 26.23 0.41 4.56
N VAL A 99 25.67 0.46 3.34
CA VAL A 99 26.01 1.51 2.35
C VAL A 99 24.75 1.98 1.59
N PRO A 100 24.54 3.31 1.38
CA PRO A 100 23.25 3.87 0.92
C PRO A 100 22.93 3.68 -0.58
N SER A 101 23.44 2.62 -1.22
CA SER A 101 23.30 2.37 -2.67
C SER A 101 22.46 1.13 -3.01
N GLU A 102 22.04 0.35 -2.02
CA GLU A 102 21.44 -0.98 -2.24
C GLU A 102 20.16 -1.14 -1.40
N GLY A 103 19.20 -0.26 -1.62
CA GLY A 103 17.92 -0.28 -0.91
C GLY A 103 16.90 0.56 -1.65
N GLY A 104 16.39 0.04 -2.76
CA GLY A 104 15.46 0.80 -3.57
C GLY A 104 14.78 -0.05 -4.60
N TYR A 105 13.53 -0.38 -4.31
CA TYR A 105 12.51 -0.86 -5.24
C TYR A 105 12.67 -2.35 -5.64
N THR A 106 11.62 -3.16 -5.69
CA THR A 106 10.23 -2.81 -5.94
C THR A 106 9.36 -4.02 -5.66
N VAL A 107 8.26 -3.85 -4.92
CA VAL A 107 6.98 -4.40 -5.39
C VAL A 107 6.96 -4.18 -6.89
N ILE A 108 7.00 -5.22 -7.73
CA ILE A 108 7.04 -5.05 -9.20
C ILE A 108 6.04 -3.93 -9.51
N PRO A 109 6.42 -2.84 -10.21
CA PRO A 109 5.52 -1.71 -10.42
C PRO A 109 4.14 -2.15 -10.93
N GLU A 110 4.09 -3.27 -11.65
CA GLU A 110 2.90 -4.04 -12.02
C GLU A 110 2.06 -4.47 -10.81
N LEU A 111 2.63 -5.20 -9.84
CA LEU A 111 1.94 -5.70 -8.65
C LEU A 111 1.46 -4.56 -7.73
N ASN A 112 2.24 -3.49 -7.60
CA ASN A 112 1.80 -2.29 -6.87
C ASN A 112 0.62 -1.62 -7.58
N LYS A 113 0.64 -1.54 -8.92
CA LYS A 113 -0.48 -1.01 -9.70
C LYS A 113 -1.72 -1.89 -9.57
N GLN A 114 -1.58 -3.22 -9.58
CA GLN A 114 -2.69 -4.16 -9.41
C GLN A 114 -3.33 -4.00 -8.04
N ILE A 115 -2.55 -3.98 -6.97
CA ILE A 115 -3.06 -3.76 -5.60
C ILE A 115 -3.74 -2.39 -5.50
N MET A 116 -3.11 -1.34 -6.04
CA MET A 116 -3.70 0.01 -6.01
C MET A 116 -4.97 0.13 -6.85
N GLN A 117 -5.05 -0.58 -7.98
CA GLN A 117 -6.25 -0.64 -8.82
C GLN A 117 -7.38 -1.36 -8.09
N GLN A 118 -7.09 -2.52 -7.48
CA GLN A 118 -8.06 -3.25 -6.67
C GLN A 118 -8.55 -2.42 -5.48
N LEU A 119 -7.64 -1.74 -4.77
CA LEU A 119 -7.98 -0.79 -3.72
C LEU A 119 -8.93 0.31 -4.19
N THR A 120 -8.73 0.87 -5.38
CA THR A 120 -9.64 1.90 -5.91
C THR A 120 -10.99 1.38 -6.36
N ASP A 121 -11.03 0.14 -6.85
CA ASP A 121 -12.25 -0.47 -7.40
C ASP A 121 -13.16 -1.01 -6.27
N GLU A 122 -12.57 -1.57 -5.21
CA GLU A 122 -13.29 -2.24 -4.13
C GLU A 122 -13.57 -1.32 -2.94
N SER A 123 -12.66 -0.41 -2.59
CA SER A 123 -12.87 0.47 -1.43
C SER A 123 -14.00 1.48 -1.67
N VAL A 124 -15.09 1.34 -0.93
CA VAL A 124 -16.22 2.26 -0.88
C VAL A 124 -15.75 3.62 -0.37
N MET A 125 -14.87 3.63 0.63
CA MET A 125 -14.36 4.86 1.23
C MET A 125 -13.54 5.69 0.23
N ARG A 126 -12.73 5.05 -0.63
CA ARG A 126 -11.98 5.76 -1.68
C ARG A 126 -12.85 6.32 -2.79
N ARG A 127 -14.01 5.71 -3.05
CA ARG A 127 -14.98 6.22 -4.05
C ARG A 127 -15.72 7.48 -3.57
N ILE A 128 -15.95 7.62 -2.27
CA ILE A 128 -16.65 8.79 -1.71
C ILE A 128 -15.70 9.91 -1.26
N CYS A 129 -14.47 9.58 -0.87
CA CYS A 129 -13.48 10.53 -0.38
C CYS A 129 -12.61 11.10 -1.51
N SER A 130 -12.00 12.27 -1.25
CA SER A 130 -11.00 12.84 -2.17
C SER A 130 -9.62 12.24 -1.91
N VAL A 131 -9.05 11.55 -2.90
CA VAL A 131 -7.70 10.99 -2.81
C VAL A 131 -6.67 12.02 -3.26
N LYS A 132 -5.60 12.20 -2.46
CA LYS A 132 -4.48 13.11 -2.75
C LYS A 132 -3.15 12.40 -2.56
N THR A 133 -2.32 12.39 -3.60
CA THR A 133 -0.96 11.86 -3.53
C THR A 133 -0.03 12.87 -2.88
N THR A 134 0.71 12.44 -1.85
CA THR A 134 1.65 13.28 -1.10
C THR A 134 3.00 12.58 -1.00
N ARG A 135 4.10 13.34 -0.94
CA ARG A 135 5.49 12.82 -0.81
C ARG A 135 6.06 12.96 0.61
N SER A 136 5.22 13.36 1.55
CA SER A 136 5.53 13.59 2.96
C SER A 136 4.66 12.69 3.83
N ASN A 137 5.06 12.48 5.07
CA ASN A 137 4.35 11.66 6.06
C ASN A 137 3.13 12.39 6.65
N GLU A 138 2.91 13.64 6.26
CA GLU A 138 1.80 14.46 6.70
C GLU A 138 1.26 15.30 5.53
N TYR A 139 -0.06 15.34 5.40
CA TYR A 139 -0.77 16.26 4.52
C TYR A 139 -1.35 17.40 5.35
N LYS A 140 -1.08 18.64 4.95
CA LYS A 140 -1.56 19.84 5.63
C LYS A 140 -2.34 20.70 4.67
N GLN A 141 -3.50 21.19 5.10
CA GLN A 141 -4.31 22.11 4.31
C GLN A 141 -4.89 23.20 5.20
N LEU A 142 -4.73 24.45 4.78
CA LEU A 142 -5.42 25.58 5.38
C LEU A 142 -6.86 25.64 4.87
N VAL A 143 -7.81 25.72 5.80
CA VAL A 143 -9.24 25.84 5.49
C VAL A 143 -9.80 27.12 6.10
N SER A 144 -10.63 27.83 5.35
CA SER A 144 -11.32 29.01 5.87
C SER A 144 -12.54 28.59 6.70
N VAL A 145 -12.62 29.07 7.94
CA VAL A 145 -13.73 28.80 8.87
C VAL A 145 -14.84 29.85 8.72
N GLY A 146 -14.67 30.82 7.80
CA GLY A 146 -15.56 31.95 7.65
C GLY A 146 -15.27 33.05 8.68
N GLY A 147 -16.29 33.84 9.02
CA GLY A 147 -16.15 35.01 9.90
C GLY A 147 -16.08 36.36 9.18
N ALA A 148 -16.03 36.34 7.84
CA ALA A 148 -16.24 37.54 7.03
C ALA A 148 -17.62 38.13 7.33
N ALA A 149 -17.67 39.36 7.81
CA ALA A 149 -18.91 40.12 7.93
C ALA A 149 -19.05 41.05 6.73
N VAL A 150 -20.27 41.21 6.24
CA VAL A 150 -20.60 42.23 5.24
C VAL A 150 -21.55 43.22 5.91
N ALA A 151 -21.26 44.50 5.80
CA ALA A 151 -22.10 45.57 6.32
C ALA A 151 -22.66 46.41 5.16
N HIS A 152 -23.91 46.84 5.27
CA HIS A 152 -24.50 47.81 4.37
C HIS A 152 -24.13 49.22 4.83
N GLY A 153 -23.62 50.04 3.91
CA GLY A 153 -23.30 51.44 4.21
C GLY A 153 -24.49 52.35 4.00
N GLU A 154 -24.62 53.37 4.85
CA GLU A 154 -25.57 54.49 4.67
C GLU A 154 -24.81 55.74 4.20
N GLU A 155 -25.49 56.61 3.43
CA GLU A 155 -24.91 57.86 2.96
C GLU A 155 -24.61 58.81 4.13
N GLY A 156 -23.43 59.44 4.11
CA GLY A 156 -23.00 60.39 5.14
C GLY A 156 -22.51 59.77 6.46
N LYS A 157 -22.50 58.43 6.60
CA LYS A 157 -21.95 57.76 7.80
C LYS A 157 -20.62 57.08 7.54
N ALA A 158 -19.73 57.15 8.54
CA ALA A 158 -18.45 56.45 8.52
C ALA A 158 -18.68 54.94 8.54
N ARG A 159 -17.98 54.22 7.66
CA ARG A 159 -18.00 52.75 7.60
C ARG A 159 -16.97 52.19 8.57
N GLY A 160 -17.42 51.38 9.54
CA GLY A 160 -16.53 50.67 10.46
C GLY A 160 -15.89 49.43 9.81
N GLU A 161 -14.88 48.88 10.49
CA GLU A 161 -14.22 47.65 10.07
C GLU A 161 -15.19 46.46 10.19
N THR A 162 -15.17 45.57 9.19
CA THR A 162 -15.93 44.32 9.20
C THR A 162 -15.06 43.16 9.66
N GLY A 163 -15.68 42.11 10.23
CA GLY A 163 -14.95 40.91 10.65
C GLY A 163 -14.11 40.27 9.54
N THR A 164 -12.88 39.90 9.88
CA THR A 164 -11.92 39.25 8.98
C THR A 164 -12.13 37.73 8.97
N PRO A 165 -12.01 37.05 7.80
CA PRO A 165 -12.03 35.60 7.73
C PRO A 165 -10.94 34.97 8.61
N LYS A 166 -11.29 33.91 9.34
CA LYS A 166 -10.32 33.07 10.05
C LYS A 166 -9.94 31.85 9.21
N MET A 167 -8.68 31.43 9.32
CA MET A 167 -8.15 30.21 8.70
C MET A 167 -7.66 29.28 9.80
N GLU A 168 -7.93 27.99 9.64
CA GLU A 168 -7.45 26.91 10.51
C GLU A 168 -6.65 25.90 9.68
N GLU A 169 -5.67 25.26 10.29
CA GLU A 169 -4.89 24.19 9.65
C GLU A 169 -5.52 22.83 9.96
N VAL A 170 -5.78 22.04 8.92
CA VAL A 170 -6.11 20.63 9.03
C VAL A 170 -4.88 19.83 8.66
N SER A 171 -4.40 19.00 9.59
CA SER A 171 -3.32 18.05 9.34
C SER A 171 -3.80 16.60 9.39
N ILE A 172 -3.31 15.80 8.45
CA ILE A 172 -3.60 14.39 8.31
C ILE A 172 -2.27 13.66 8.27
N LYS A 173 -1.98 12.87 9.30
CA LYS A 173 -0.79 12.02 9.36
C LYS A 173 -1.03 10.75 8.55
N LEU A 174 -0.05 10.38 7.73
CA LEU A 174 -0.05 9.15 6.96
C LEU A 174 0.77 8.09 7.71
N PHE A 175 0.22 6.88 7.77
CA PHE A 175 0.90 5.72 8.34
C PHE A 175 1.01 4.63 7.28
N PRO A 176 2.17 3.94 7.19
CA PRO A 176 2.34 2.86 6.24
C PRO A 176 1.54 1.63 6.67
N ILE A 177 0.83 1.03 5.71
CA ILE A 177 0.21 -0.29 5.83
C ILE A 177 1.13 -1.29 5.13
N TYR A 178 1.36 -2.45 5.73
CA TYR A 178 2.25 -3.48 5.18
C TYR A 178 1.75 -4.89 5.53
N ALA A 179 2.05 -5.84 4.65
CA ALA A 179 1.93 -7.28 4.91
C ALA A 179 3.19 -7.99 4.41
N TYR A 180 3.68 -8.95 5.19
CA TYR A 180 4.85 -9.77 4.85
C TYR A 180 4.52 -11.26 5.03
N PRO A 181 3.71 -11.85 4.12
CA PRO A 181 3.48 -13.28 4.17
C PRO A 181 4.77 -14.03 3.79
N LYS A 182 4.99 -15.19 4.42
CA LYS A 182 6.16 -16.06 4.16
C LYS A 182 5.70 -17.31 3.42
N THR A 183 6.40 -17.67 2.36
CA THR A 183 6.22 -18.94 1.63
C THR A 183 7.59 -19.53 1.27
N THR A 184 7.66 -20.83 0.98
CA THR A 184 8.91 -21.51 0.59
C THR A 184 9.03 -21.56 -0.92
N GLN A 185 10.28 -21.58 -1.41
CA GLN A 185 10.56 -21.66 -2.85
C GLN A 185 10.06 -22.98 -3.46
N GLU A 186 10.18 -24.08 -2.72
CA GLU A 186 9.64 -25.38 -3.15
C GLU A 186 8.13 -25.33 -3.37
N ILE A 187 7.39 -24.64 -2.50
CA ILE A 187 5.94 -24.50 -2.66
C ILE A 187 5.61 -23.67 -3.91
N ILE A 188 6.37 -22.62 -4.21
CA ILE A 188 6.16 -21.81 -5.43
C ILE A 188 6.48 -22.63 -6.70
N ASP A 189 7.55 -23.42 -6.67
CA ASP A 189 8.04 -24.11 -7.87
C ASP A 189 7.31 -25.43 -8.15
N PHE A 190 6.75 -26.08 -7.12
CA PHE A 190 6.09 -27.39 -7.22
C PHE A 190 4.58 -27.34 -6.99
N SER A 191 3.97 -26.17 -6.78
CA SER A 191 2.53 -26.07 -6.72
C SER A 191 1.90 -26.10 -8.11
N ASP A 192 0.89 -26.95 -8.29
CA ASP A 192 0.02 -26.93 -9.47
C ASP A 192 -0.92 -25.69 -9.51
N VAL A 193 -0.88 -24.84 -8.49
CA VAL A 193 -1.74 -23.66 -8.28
C VAL A 193 -0.88 -22.39 -8.28
N ASP A 194 -1.41 -21.28 -8.80
CA ASP A 194 -0.72 -19.97 -8.74
C ASP A 194 -0.76 -19.38 -7.32
N ILE A 195 0.21 -19.76 -6.49
CA ILE A 195 0.31 -19.32 -5.09
C ILE A 195 0.64 -17.84 -4.98
N LEU A 196 1.43 -17.29 -5.90
CA LEU A 196 1.79 -15.87 -5.88
C LEU A 196 0.59 -15.00 -6.27
N GLY A 197 -0.19 -15.41 -7.28
CA GLY A 197 -1.45 -14.75 -7.64
C GLY A 197 -2.45 -14.76 -6.48
N TRP A 198 -2.68 -15.93 -5.88
CA TRP A 198 -3.56 -16.07 -4.72
C TRP A 198 -3.12 -15.21 -3.53
N LEU A 199 -1.83 -15.22 -3.20
CA LEU A 199 -1.28 -14.43 -2.10
C LEU A 199 -1.38 -12.93 -2.38
N THR A 200 -1.26 -12.52 -3.64
CA THR A 200 -1.43 -11.11 -4.04
C THR A 200 -2.88 -10.66 -3.88
N SER A 201 -3.86 -11.48 -4.31
CA SER A 201 -5.28 -11.15 -4.12
C SER A 201 -5.65 -11.11 -2.63
N GLU A 202 -5.18 -12.07 -1.84
CA GLU A 202 -5.46 -12.12 -0.39
C GLU A 202 -4.89 -10.88 0.34
N ILE A 203 -3.68 -10.45 -0.03
CA ILE A 203 -3.11 -9.21 0.51
C ILE A 203 -3.93 -7.99 0.09
N ALA A 204 -4.37 -7.93 -1.17
CA ALA A 204 -5.14 -6.79 -1.65
C ALA A 204 -6.49 -6.69 -0.92
N ASP A 205 -7.20 -7.81 -0.75
CA ASP A 205 -8.48 -7.88 -0.04
C ASP A 205 -8.31 -7.43 1.42
N THR A 206 -7.30 -7.97 2.12
CA THR A 206 -7.02 -7.58 3.51
C THR A 206 -6.57 -6.12 3.65
N PHE A 207 -5.91 -5.55 2.64
CA PHE A 207 -5.58 -4.12 2.60
C PHE A 207 -6.83 -3.25 2.46
N VAL A 208 -7.78 -3.63 1.61
CA VAL A 208 -9.07 -2.94 1.45
C VAL A 208 -9.80 -2.92 2.79
N ASP A 209 -10.01 -4.08 3.42
CA ASP A 209 -10.73 -4.21 4.69
C ASP A 209 -10.08 -3.40 5.82
N THR A 210 -8.75 -3.46 5.92
CA THR A 210 -8.00 -2.74 6.94
C THR A 210 -8.10 -1.24 6.73
N GLU A 211 -7.89 -0.77 5.49
CA GLU A 211 -7.98 0.64 5.17
C GLU A 211 -9.40 1.20 5.41
N GLU A 212 -10.44 0.47 5.01
CA GLU A 212 -11.83 0.90 5.24
C GLU A 212 -12.15 1.03 6.73
N THR A 213 -11.71 0.06 7.53
CA THR A 213 -11.89 0.08 8.98
C THR A 213 -11.17 1.27 9.62
N ASP A 214 -9.95 1.56 9.18
CA ASP A 214 -9.14 2.69 9.65
C ASP A 214 -9.75 4.04 9.24
N LEU A 215 -10.24 4.17 8.00
CA LEU A 215 -10.90 5.39 7.51
C LEU A 215 -12.27 5.63 8.17
N LEU A 216 -12.95 4.58 8.63
CA LEU A 216 -14.22 4.68 9.33
C LEU A 216 -14.03 5.01 10.82
N SER A 217 -13.20 4.23 11.51
CA SER A 217 -13.15 4.17 12.97
C SER A 217 -11.74 4.18 13.59
N GLY A 218 -10.69 4.36 12.77
CA GLY A 218 -9.32 4.41 13.27
C GLY A 218 -9.10 5.53 14.30
N ASP A 219 -8.19 5.28 15.25
CA ASP A 219 -7.95 6.17 16.41
C ASP A 219 -6.91 7.27 16.12
N GLY A 220 -6.23 7.24 14.96
CA GLY A 220 -5.16 8.17 14.60
C GLY A 220 -3.79 7.84 15.21
N SER A 221 -3.64 6.72 15.92
CA SER A 221 -2.39 6.25 16.52
C SER A 221 -1.80 5.11 15.70
N LYS A 222 -0.80 5.42 14.87
CA LYS A 222 -0.17 4.47 13.93
C LYS A 222 -1.11 3.92 12.84
N LYS A 223 -2.30 4.48 12.71
CA LYS A 223 -3.31 4.21 11.68
C LYS A 223 -4.10 5.47 11.37
N ALA A 224 -4.88 5.46 10.29
CA ALA A 224 -5.68 6.63 9.92
C ALA A 224 -6.65 7.03 11.05
N LYS A 225 -6.97 8.32 11.13
CA LYS A 225 -8.02 8.80 12.05
C LYS A 225 -9.35 8.74 11.31
N GLY A 226 -10.19 7.79 11.70
CA GLY A 226 -11.49 7.60 11.08
C GLY A 226 -12.47 8.71 11.39
N PHE A 227 -13.44 8.95 10.50
CA PHE A 227 -14.38 10.07 10.65
C PHE A 227 -15.29 9.91 11.88
N LEU A 228 -15.55 8.69 12.37
CA LEU A 228 -16.32 8.44 13.58
C LEU A 228 -15.57 8.78 14.89
N SER A 229 -14.24 8.83 14.81
CA SER A 229 -13.35 9.11 15.95
C SER A 229 -13.17 10.61 16.22
N TYR A 230 -13.73 11.48 15.37
CA TYR A 230 -13.78 12.92 15.63
C TYR A 230 -14.80 13.24 16.73
N PRO A 231 -14.55 14.28 17.54
CA PRO A 231 -15.50 14.71 18.56
C PRO A 231 -16.83 15.11 17.90
N ARG A 232 -17.96 14.81 18.57
CA ARG A 232 -19.31 15.05 18.06
C ARG A 232 -20.14 15.86 19.05
N ASP A 233 -20.89 16.83 18.55
CA ASP A 233 -21.72 17.75 19.34
C ASP A 233 -23.05 18.03 18.61
N THR A 234 -24.11 18.33 19.35
CA THR A 234 -25.42 18.75 18.82
C THR A 234 -25.44 20.23 18.41
N GLN A 235 -24.48 21.03 18.87
CA GLN A 235 -24.38 22.45 18.55
C GLN A 235 -24.24 22.74 17.05
N ALA A 236 -24.79 23.89 16.63
CA ALA A 236 -24.70 24.37 15.25
C ALA A 236 -23.29 24.87 14.88
N ASP A 237 -22.99 24.88 13.57
CA ASP A 237 -21.66 25.16 13.00
C ASP A 237 -20.97 26.47 13.42
N LYS A 238 -21.70 27.51 13.86
CA LYS A 238 -21.11 28.79 14.29
C LYS A 238 -20.72 28.83 15.77
N ILE A 239 -21.27 27.91 16.56
CA ILE A 239 -21.08 27.85 18.02
C ILE A 239 -20.05 26.76 18.34
N ARG A 240 -20.12 25.65 17.60
CA ARG A 240 -19.27 24.48 17.78
C ARG A 240 -17.80 24.77 17.46
N ALA A 241 -16.90 24.21 18.25
CA ALA A 241 -15.46 24.28 18.01
C ALA A 241 -15.07 23.65 16.65
N PHE A 242 -14.02 24.19 16.03
CA PHE A 242 -13.45 23.64 14.80
C PHE A 242 -12.97 22.20 15.02
N GLY A 243 -13.18 21.33 14.02
CA GLY A 243 -12.81 19.90 14.11
C GLY A 243 -13.82 19.00 14.83
N THR A 244 -14.91 19.56 15.36
CA THR A 244 -16.03 18.77 15.92
C THR A 244 -17.12 18.60 14.87
N LEU A 245 -17.66 17.40 14.75
CA LEU A 245 -18.75 17.05 13.83
C LEU A 245 -20.12 17.25 14.48
N GLN A 246 -21.13 17.61 13.68
CA GLN A 246 -22.49 17.68 14.19
C GLN A 246 -23.09 16.28 14.31
N LYS A 247 -23.83 16.03 15.38
CA LYS A 247 -24.69 14.84 15.52
C LYS A 247 -26.15 15.24 15.75
N LEU A 248 -27.05 14.36 15.31
CA LEU A 248 -28.46 14.38 15.67
C LEU A 248 -28.73 13.15 16.55
N GLU A 249 -29.38 13.37 17.67
CA GLU A 249 -29.80 12.29 18.57
C GLU A 249 -31.30 12.08 18.42
N THR A 250 -31.72 10.84 18.26
CA THR A 250 -33.14 10.46 18.19
C THR A 250 -33.37 9.21 19.02
N THR A 251 -34.55 9.08 19.61
CA THR A 251 -34.96 7.92 20.41
C THR A 251 -35.32 6.72 19.53
N ALA A 252 -35.84 6.98 18.34
CA ALA A 252 -36.21 5.95 17.36
C ALA A 252 -35.85 6.41 15.94
N LEU A 253 -35.38 5.47 15.12
CA LEU A 253 -35.11 5.73 13.72
C LEU A 253 -36.44 5.88 12.97
N SER A 254 -36.71 7.10 12.50
CA SER A 254 -37.91 7.45 11.72
C SER A 254 -37.52 8.12 10.40
N ALA A 255 -38.47 8.16 9.46
CA ALA A 255 -38.26 8.86 8.19
C ALA A 255 -37.98 10.36 8.41
N ASP A 256 -38.69 10.98 9.36
CA ASP A 256 -38.52 12.40 9.70
C ASP A 256 -37.12 12.67 10.25
N SER A 257 -36.59 11.80 11.12
CA SER A 257 -35.22 11.94 11.65
C SER A 257 -34.15 11.94 10.54
N LEU A 258 -34.34 11.16 9.47
CA LEU A 258 -33.42 11.14 8.32
C LEU A 258 -33.54 12.41 7.47
N ILE A 259 -34.76 12.93 7.31
CA ILE A 259 -35.03 14.19 6.62
C ILE A 259 -34.38 15.34 7.39
N ASP A 260 -34.58 15.40 8.70
CA ASP A 260 -33.99 16.40 9.58
C ASP A 260 -32.46 16.39 9.47
N LEU A 261 -31.83 15.20 9.52
CA LEU A 261 -30.39 15.08 9.37
C LEU A 261 -29.89 15.58 8.00
N LYS A 262 -30.62 15.31 6.91
CA LYS A 262 -30.29 15.85 5.58
C LYS A 262 -30.35 17.38 5.54
N PHE A 263 -31.35 17.98 6.17
CA PHE A 263 -31.55 19.42 6.16
C PHE A 263 -30.67 20.17 7.17
N LEU A 264 -30.16 19.47 8.20
CA LEU A 264 -29.13 19.95 9.11
C LEU A 264 -27.82 20.27 8.38
N LEU A 265 -27.48 19.48 7.35
CA LEU A 265 -26.34 19.74 6.50
C LEU A 265 -26.54 21.05 5.70
N LYS A 266 -25.50 21.90 5.65
CA LYS A 266 -25.54 23.13 4.84
C LYS A 266 -25.82 22.82 3.36
N ASN A 267 -26.64 23.66 2.73
CA ASN A 267 -27.10 23.46 1.35
C ASN A 267 -25.96 23.17 0.35
N LYS A 268 -24.81 23.86 0.49
CA LYS A 268 -23.63 23.66 -0.36
C LYS A 268 -23.12 22.21 -0.36
N TYR A 269 -23.23 21.50 0.76
CA TYR A 269 -22.72 20.13 0.91
C TYR A 269 -23.78 19.05 0.61
N ARG A 270 -25.06 19.41 0.48
CA ARG A 270 -26.15 18.43 0.22
C ARG A 270 -26.14 17.87 -1.21
N LYS A 271 -25.57 18.58 -2.18
CA LYS A 271 -25.69 18.21 -3.61
C LYS A 271 -25.02 16.87 -3.92
N ASN A 272 -23.89 16.59 -3.27
CA ASN A 272 -23.08 15.38 -3.49
C ASN A 272 -22.90 14.57 -2.19
N SER A 273 -23.82 14.69 -1.23
CA SER A 273 -23.75 13.93 0.03
C SER A 273 -24.20 12.49 -0.21
N VAL A 274 -23.47 11.54 0.36
CA VAL A 274 -23.78 10.11 0.33
C VAL A 274 -24.09 9.65 1.75
N TRP A 275 -25.08 8.76 1.90
CA TRP A 275 -25.37 8.10 3.17
C TRP A 275 -24.44 6.90 3.35
N VAL A 276 -23.82 6.80 4.51
CA VAL A 276 -22.98 5.65 4.90
C VAL A 276 -23.59 5.02 6.13
N MET A 277 -23.92 3.73 6.07
CA MET A 277 -24.52 2.97 7.15
C MET A 277 -24.13 1.50 7.03
N ASN A 278 -24.17 0.74 8.14
CA ASN A 278 -24.00 -0.70 8.07
C ASN A 278 -25.29 -1.38 7.56
N SER A 279 -25.16 -2.62 7.07
CA SER A 279 -26.27 -3.35 6.44
C SER A 279 -27.47 -3.55 7.38
N SER A 280 -27.24 -3.69 8.69
CA SER A 280 -28.33 -3.82 9.68
C SER A 280 -29.14 -2.54 9.83
N THR A 281 -28.48 -1.36 9.84
CA THR A 281 -29.18 -0.07 9.85
C THR A 281 -29.89 0.17 8.51
N ALA A 282 -29.26 -0.17 7.38
CA ALA A 282 -29.91 -0.10 6.07
C ALA A 282 -31.20 -0.92 6.02
N ALA A 283 -31.18 -2.16 6.54
CA ALA A 283 -32.38 -2.99 6.63
C ALA A 283 -33.48 -2.36 7.52
N GLN A 284 -33.12 -1.63 8.59
CA GLN A 284 -34.10 -0.90 9.40
C GLN A 284 -34.69 0.29 8.63
N VAL A 285 -33.86 1.05 7.91
CA VAL A 285 -34.33 2.17 7.05
C VAL A 285 -35.26 1.65 5.96
N GLN A 286 -34.95 0.51 5.33
CA GLN A 286 -35.77 -0.09 4.28
C GLN A 286 -37.13 -0.56 4.80
N LYS A 287 -37.21 -0.96 6.08
CA LYS A 287 -38.45 -1.37 6.74
C LYS A 287 -39.37 -0.20 7.08
N LEU A 288 -38.93 1.06 6.94
CA LEU A 288 -39.78 2.23 7.17
C LEU A 288 -40.92 2.28 6.15
N LYS A 289 -42.14 2.44 6.65
CA LYS A 289 -43.38 2.47 5.86
C LYS A 289 -44.09 3.81 5.99
N ASN A 290 -44.81 4.20 4.95
CA ASN A 290 -45.74 5.33 4.99
C ASN A 290 -47.07 4.94 5.67
N GLY A 291 -47.97 5.91 5.86
CA GLY A 291 -49.29 5.67 6.44
C GLY A 291 -50.18 4.68 5.67
N ASN A 292 -49.86 4.40 4.40
CA ASN A 292 -50.56 3.43 3.56
C ASN A 292 -49.95 2.01 3.64
N GLY A 293 -48.90 1.83 4.45
CA GLY A 293 -48.19 0.54 4.61
C GLY A 293 -47.14 0.23 3.54
N ASP A 294 -46.89 1.16 2.61
CA ASP A 294 -45.87 1.04 1.58
C ASP A 294 -44.48 1.38 2.11
N TYR A 295 -43.46 0.63 1.67
CA TYR A 295 -42.07 0.96 1.96
C TYR A 295 -41.66 2.30 1.34
N ILE A 296 -41.04 3.15 2.15
CA ILE A 296 -40.57 4.48 1.76
C ILE A 296 -39.32 4.36 0.88
N TRP A 297 -38.36 3.53 1.31
CA TRP A 297 -37.19 3.22 0.51
C TRP A 297 -37.41 1.94 -0.28
N ARG A 298 -37.66 2.08 -1.57
CA ARG A 298 -37.80 0.97 -2.51
C ARG A 298 -36.49 0.78 -3.25
N GLU A 299 -35.58 0.03 -2.65
CA GLU A 299 -34.50 -0.54 -3.42
C GLU A 299 -35.10 -1.60 -4.35
N ARG A 300 -34.97 -1.41 -5.66
CA ARG A 300 -35.35 -2.45 -6.62
C ARG A 300 -34.36 -3.58 -6.37
N TRP A 301 -34.84 -4.75 -6.01
CA TRP A 301 -34.01 -5.94 -5.82
C TRP A 301 -33.43 -6.35 -7.18
N SER A 302 -32.42 -5.63 -7.67
CA SER A 302 -31.46 -6.17 -8.61
C SER A 302 -30.29 -6.65 -7.78
N CYS A 303 -30.13 -7.97 -7.68
CA CYS A 303 -28.79 -8.54 -7.49
C CYS A 303 -27.81 -7.84 -8.45
N ILE A 304 -26.55 -7.71 -8.02
CA ILE A 304 -25.38 -7.04 -8.65
C ILE A 304 -25.20 -5.63 -8.02
N LYS A 305 -24.15 -5.32 -7.26
CA LYS A 305 -22.86 -5.96 -6.96
C LYS A 305 -22.45 -5.50 -5.55
#